data_AF-A0A535F3U3-F1
#
_entry.id   AF-A0A535F3U3-F1
#
_cell.length_a   1.000
_cell.length_b   1.000
_cell.length_c   1.000
_cell.angle_alpha   90.00
_cell.angle_beta   90.00
_cell.angle_gamma   90.00
#
_symmetry.space_group_name_H-M   'P 1'
#
loop_
_entity.id
_entity.type
_entity.pdbx_description
1 polymer ?
#
loop_
_entity_poly.entity_id
_entity_poly.type
_entity_poly.pdbx_seq_one_letter_code
_entity_poly.pdbx_strand_id
1 'polypeptide(L)'
;MLVPAPRPYYSPCAKVSYPCRTPMTTSKPYKISWFSQSNSHLKSVIAALSLGVSLLLFIWSLMNYQPAHNLYGPRAIYSLVLLSIILALLGRFLLLHSLKLEAAETQVLPPAHRPREAWKPLFLFDITAPVYLAAAVLIGVPAAVLTALITQVFLQAYTFLRDYVGWKEASYRLTATAVVVFLSGTLFKLIAGSVHDSISSNPSLYHFAESREFLGSILAAAVMLCLFGVSSFPLVADAYSSNFRSAWIEYLHSPVLRFQILVLSVGPLLPVVDIFDDAAAELAWIFFLVPLFAIYYLALVSTRLSIRTGELQRTLEDLRSARQRQDELRDYASLITRVQEEERRRLARELHDDTAQALIALSLGLNGLERAIG
;
A
#
# COMPACT_ATOMS: atom_id res chain seq x y z
N MET A 1 -74.39 2.13 -34.22
CA MET A 1 -74.68 1.24 -33.07
C MET A 1 -73.65 0.11 -33.11
N LEU A 2 -72.55 0.18 -32.35
CA LEU A 2 -72.34 -0.16 -30.93
C LEU A 2 -71.60 -1.51 -30.77
N VAL A 3 -70.26 -1.42 -30.59
CA VAL A 3 -69.36 -2.21 -29.69
C VAL A 3 -68.97 -3.65 -30.12
N PRO A 4 -67.77 -4.19 -29.77
CA PRO A 4 -66.67 -3.66 -28.93
C PRO A 4 -65.27 -3.61 -29.57
N ALA A 5 -64.41 -2.78 -28.95
CA ALA A 5 -62.95 -2.80 -29.07
C ALA A 5 -62.31 -3.97 -28.30
N PRO A 6 -61.16 -4.52 -28.74
CA PRO A 6 -60.29 -5.30 -27.87
C PRO A 6 -59.35 -4.37 -27.08
N ARG A 7 -59.30 -4.63 -25.77
CA ARG A 7 -58.56 -3.87 -24.74
C ARG A 7 -57.05 -3.84 -24.99
N PRO A 8 -56.33 -2.76 -24.60
CA PRO A 8 -54.88 -2.80 -24.46
C PRO A 8 -54.52 -3.67 -23.25
N TYR A 9 -53.76 -4.73 -23.49
CA TYR A 9 -53.14 -5.51 -22.43
C TYR A 9 -52.10 -4.64 -21.74
N TYR A 10 -52.39 -4.24 -20.50
CA TYR A 10 -51.41 -3.62 -19.62
C TYR A 10 -50.63 -4.70 -18.86
N SER A 11 -49.32 -4.47 -18.80
CA SER A 11 -48.37 -4.81 -17.74
C SER A 11 -47.69 -6.18 -17.77
N PRO A 12 -46.46 -6.30 -17.20
CA PRO A 12 -45.71 -5.30 -16.44
C PRO A 12 -44.36 -4.94 -17.08
N CYS A 13 -43.97 -3.67 -16.95
CA CYS A 13 -42.56 -3.30 -16.93
C CYS A 13 -41.86 -4.17 -15.88
N ALA A 14 -41.10 -5.16 -16.33
CA ALA A 14 -40.13 -5.82 -15.50
C ALA A 14 -39.11 -4.74 -15.10
N LYS A 15 -39.22 -4.27 -13.86
CA LYS A 15 -38.11 -3.68 -13.11
C LYS A 15 -36.99 -4.71 -13.10
N VAL A 16 -36.14 -4.69 -14.12
CA VAL A 16 -34.82 -5.27 -14.00
C VAL A 16 -34.02 -4.27 -13.18
N SER A 17 -34.01 -4.50 -11.87
CA SER A 17 -33.04 -3.92 -10.95
C SER A 17 -31.65 -4.42 -11.34
N TYR A 18 -31.08 -3.83 -12.39
CA TYR A 18 -29.63 -3.71 -12.44
C TYR A 18 -29.26 -2.68 -11.38
N PRO A 19 -28.40 -2.99 -10.40
CA PRO A 19 -27.73 -1.94 -9.68
C PRO A 19 -26.82 -1.28 -10.72
N CYS A 20 -27.33 -0.25 -11.38
CA CYS A 20 -26.50 0.81 -11.93
C CYS A 20 -25.70 1.30 -10.72
N ARG A 21 -24.50 0.74 -10.54
CA ARG A 21 -23.53 1.24 -9.58
C ARG A 21 -23.21 2.63 -10.09
N THR A 22 -23.95 3.60 -9.55
CA THR A 22 -23.71 5.03 -9.70
C THR A 22 -22.20 5.23 -9.64
N PRO A 23 -21.57 5.92 -10.62
CA PRO A 23 -20.19 6.33 -10.46
C PRO A 23 -20.13 7.02 -9.11
N MET A 24 -19.24 6.50 -8.25
CA MET A 24 -19.03 6.98 -6.89
C MET A 24 -19.15 8.49 -6.92
N THR A 25 -20.18 8.97 -6.23
CA THR A 25 -20.35 10.36 -5.85
C THR A 25 -18.95 10.92 -5.60
N THR A 26 -18.63 11.99 -6.30
CA THR A 26 -17.50 12.88 -6.06
C THR A 26 -17.65 13.43 -4.64
N SER A 27 -17.41 12.56 -3.66
CA SER A 27 -17.34 12.93 -2.27
C SER A 27 -16.11 13.81 -2.18
N LYS A 28 -16.36 15.10 -2.01
CA LYS A 28 -15.31 16.07 -1.71
C LYS A 28 -14.44 15.43 -0.65
N PRO A 29 -13.13 15.26 -0.89
CA PRO A 29 -12.27 14.57 0.05
C PRO A 29 -12.35 15.33 1.37
N TYR A 30 -12.90 14.68 2.39
CA TYR A 30 -12.69 15.11 3.76
C TYR A 30 -11.21 14.86 4.01
N LYS A 31 -10.37 15.83 3.64
CA LYS A 31 -8.97 15.88 4.05
C LYS A 31 -9.01 15.79 5.57
N ILE A 32 -8.46 14.72 6.13
CA ILE A 32 -8.09 14.70 7.55
C ILE A 32 -6.98 15.74 7.66
N SER A 33 -7.40 16.96 7.97
CA SER A 33 -6.68 18.21 7.69
C SER A 33 -5.61 18.53 8.73
N TRP A 34 -5.30 17.63 9.65
CA TRP A 34 -4.33 17.91 10.71
C TRP A 34 -2.90 18.13 10.16
N PHE A 35 -2.54 17.48 9.05
CA PHE A 35 -1.23 17.69 8.41
C PHE A 35 -1.29 18.41 7.06
N SER A 36 -2.33 18.20 6.23
CA SER A 36 -2.37 18.79 4.89
C SER A 36 -2.70 20.30 4.89
N GLN A 37 -3.55 20.76 5.84
CA GLN A 37 -4.08 22.13 5.90
C GLN A 37 -3.40 23.00 6.97
N SER A 38 -2.33 22.47 7.56
CA SER A 38 -1.47 23.18 8.49
C SER A 38 -0.53 24.13 7.74
N ASN A 39 -0.49 25.40 8.17
CA ASN A 39 0.40 26.43 7.64
C ASN A 39 1.84 25.91 7.51
N SER A 40 2.55 26.30 6.44
CA SER A 40 3.96 25.89 6.22
C SER A 40 4.86 26.12 7.45
N HIS A 41 4.57 27.18 8.20
CA HIS A 41 5.20 27.51 9.48
C HIS A 41 4.95 26.46 10.57
N LEU A 42 3.72 25.97 10.73
CA LEU A 42 3.38 24.98 11.76
C LEU A 42 4.05 23.63 11.47
N LYS A 43 4.18 23.24 10.18
CA LYS A 43 5.01 22.09 9.79
C LYS A 43 6.49 22.27 10.13
N SER A 44 7.00 23.50 10.00
CA SER A 44 8.39 23.82 10.36
C SER A 44 8.62 23.78 11.86
N VAL A 45 7.65 24.26 12.65
CA VAL A 45 7.68 24.20 14.12
C VAL A 45 7.64 22.75 14.59
N ILE A 46 6.78 21.91 14.01
CA ILE A 46 6.72 20.47 14.32
C ILE A 46 8.05 19.79 14.01
N ALA A 47 8.65 20.07 12.85
CA ALA A 47 9.95 19.51 12.48
C ALA A 47 11.08 19.97 13.42
N ALA A 48 11.06 21.23 13.86
CA ALA A 48 12.04 21.75 14.81
C ALA A 48 11.87 21.11 16.20
N LEU A 49 10.62 20.95 16.66
CA LEU A 49 10.30 20.30 17.92
C LEU A 49 10.69 18.82 17.89
N SER A 50 10.44 18.12 16.77
CA SER A 50 10.82 16.72 16.60
C SER A 50 12.34 16.55 16.66
N LEU A 51 13.10 17.42 15.96
CA LEU A 51 14.56 17.45 16.08
C LEU A 51 15.03 17.74 17.51
N GLY A 52 14.36 18.64 18.23
CA GLY A 52 14.63 18.92 19.63
C GLY A 52 14.46 17.68 20.52
N VAL A 53 13.37 16.92 20.33
CA VAL A 53 13.12 15.66 21.06
C VAL A 53 14.17 14.61 20.72
N SER A 54 14.51 14.45 19.44
CA SER A 54 15.57 13.54 19.01
C SER A 54 16.93 13.88 19.63
N LEU A 55 17.27 15.17 19.71
CA LEU A 55 18.51 15.64 20.31
C LEU A 55 18.52 15.42 21.82
N LEU A 56 17.40 15.66 22.50
CA LEU A 56 17.27 15.37 23.94
C LEU A 56 17.42 13.88 24.23
N LEU A 57 16.77 13.02 23.44
CA LEU A 57 16.92 11.56 23.54
C LEU A 57 18.36 11.10 23.24
N PHE A 58 19.04 11.75 22.28
CA PHE A 58 20.43 11.48 21.98
C PHE A 58 21.34 11.80 23.18
N ILE A 59 21.19 12.99 23.77
CA ILE A 59 21.97 13.41 24.95
C ILE A 59 21.68 12.49 26.14
N TRP A 60 20.40 12.22 26.40
CA TRP A 60 20.00 11.31 27.48
C TRP A 60 20.61 9.91 27.29
N SER A 61 20.57 9.39 26.06
CA SER A 61 21.16 8.11 25.71
C SER A 61 22.68 8.11 25.94
N LEU A 62 23.38 9.18 25.56
CA LEU A 62 24.82 9.31 25.76
C LEU A 62 25.21 9.32 27.25
N MET A 63 24.44 10.03 28.08
CA MET A 63 24.69 10.17 29.52
C MET A 63 24.37 8.90 30.32
N ASN A 64 23.33 8.17 29.90
CA ASN A 64 22.86 6.97 30.59
C ASN A 64 23.42 5.68 29.97
N TYR A 65 24.32 5.79 28.99
CA TYR A 65 24.94 4.63 28.38
C TYR A 65 25.95 4.00 29.35
N GLN A 66 25.72 2.73 29.68
CA GLN A 66 26.65 1.91 30.42
C GLN A 66 27.12 0.78 29.50
N PRO A 67 28.44 0.62 29.29
CA PRO A 67 28.95 -0.49 28.48
C PRO A 67 28.67 -1.81 29.18
N ALA A 68 28.03 -2.73 28.46
CA ALA A 68 27.80 -4.09 28.94
C ALA A 68 29.15 -4.81 29.09
N HIS A 69 29.34 -5.50 30.21
CA HIS A 69 30.54 -6.30 30.51
C HIS A 69 30.42 -7.76 30.01
N ASN A 70 29.34 -8.11 29.33
CA ASN A 70 29.09 -9.45 28.77
C ASN A 70 29.99 -9.73 27.54
N LEU A 71 29.89 -10.92 26.93
CA LEU A 71 30.58 -11.35 25.69
C LEU A 71 30.66 -10.26 24.59
N TYR A 72 29.66 -9.39 24.57
CA TYR A 72 29.48 -8.31 23.62
C TYR A 72 30.31 -7.04 23.90
N GLY A 73 30.81 -6.82 25.12
CA GLY A 73 31.75 -5.75 25.49
C GLY A 73 31.41 -4.33 25.01
N PRO A 74 32.35 -3.37 25.08
CA PRO A 74 32.18 -2.04 24.50
C PRO A 74 32.16 -2.05 22.95
N ARG A 75 32.45 -3.19 22.30
CA ARG A 75 32.48 -3.34 20.83
C ARG A 75 31.11 -3.64 20.22
N ALA A 76 30.17 -4.23 20.97
CA ALA A 76 28.89 -4.64 20.41
C ALA A 76 27.98 -3.50 19.96
N ILE A 77 28.07 -2.33 20.58
CA ILE A 77 27.35 -1.17 20.03
C ILE A 77 27.86 -0.85 18.65
N TYR A 78 29.18 -0.77 18.46
CA TYR A 78 29.74 -0.41 17.16
C TYR A 78 29.39 -1.45 16.09
N SER A 79 29.41 -2.75 16.42
CA SER A 79 29.02 -3.80 15.47
C SER A 79 27.52 -3.74 15.13
N LEU A 80 26.64 -3.55 16.11
CA LEU A 80 25.19 -3.42 15.87
C LEU A 80 24.84 -2.16 15.09
N VAL A 81 25.46 -1.02 15.40
CA VAL A 81 25.28 0.23 14.66
C VAL A 81 25.77 0.09 13.22
N LEU A 82 26.94 -0.52 13.02
CA LEU A 82 27.49 -0.75 11.68
C LEU A 82 26.58 -1.69 10.88
N LEU A 83 26.10 -2.77 11.51
CA LEU A 83 25.18 -3.72 10.91
C LEU A 83 23.85 -3.05 10.53
N SER A 84 23.26 -2.25 11.42
CA SER A 84 22.01 -1.53 11.13
C SER A 84 22.19 -0.51 10.01
N ILE A 85 23.31 0.21 9.96
CA ILE A 85 23.62 1.15 8.86
C ILE A 85 23.74 0.39 7.54
N ILE A 86 24.52 -0.69 7.48
CA ILE A 86 24.70 -1.49 6.26
C ILE A 86 23.35 -2.04 5.80
N LEU A 87 22.56 -2.62 6.70
CA LEU A 87 21.27 -3.20 6.37
C LEU A 87 20.27 -2.15 5.89
N ALA A 88 20.21 -0.98 6.54
CA ALA A 88 19.36 0.14 6.15
C ALA A 88 19.72 0.67 4.76
N LEU A 89 21.02 0.88 4.49
CA LEU A 89 21.50 1.38 3.21
C LEU A 89 21.34 0.36 2.10
N LEU A 90 21.64 -0.92 2.36
CA LEU A 90 21.46 -2.01 1.39
C LEU A 90 19.98 -2.18 1.03
N GLY A 91 19.10 -2.21 2.04
CA GLY A 91 17.67 -2.25 1.84
C GLY A 91 17.23 -1.08 0.96
N ARG A 92 17.59 0.15 1.34
CA ARG A 92 17.21 1.32 0.58
C ARG A 92 17.78 1.36 -0.85
N PHE A 93 19.01 0.90 -1.02
CA PHE A 93 19.64 0.77 -2.33
C PHE A 93 18.88 -0.21 -3.23
N LEU A 94 18.56 -1.41 -2.74
CA LEU A 94 17.81 -2.42 -3.49
C LEU A 94 16.42 -1.92 -3.88
N LEU A 95 15.75 -1.20 -2.99
CA LEU A 95 14.45 -0.58 -3.27
C LEU A 95 14.58 0.44 -4.40
N LEU A 96 15.53 1.38 -4.31
CA LEU A 96 15.74 2.38 -5.35
C LEU A 96 16.18 1.77 -6.69
N HIS A 97 17.00 0.72 -6.64
CA HIS A 97 17.40 -0.02 -7.83
C HIS A 97 16.20 -0.70 -8.49
N SER A 98 15.32 -1.29 -7.68
CA SER A 98 14.06 -1.87 -8.12
C SER A 98 13.17 -0.87 -8.85
N LEU A 99 12.99 0.32 -8.27
CA LEU A 99 12.23 1.41 -8.87
C LEU A 99 12.80 1.87 -10.21
N LYS A 100 14.12 1.99 -10.30
CA LYS A 100 14.79 2.42 -11.54
C LYS A 100 14.58 1.43 -12.68
N LEU A 101 14.71 0.13 -12.39
CA LEU A 101 14.46 -0.92 -13.37
C LEU A 101 13.03 -0.86 -13.91
N GLU A 102 12.05 -0.70 -13.03
CA GLU A 102 10.65 -0.63 -13.46
C GLU A 102 10.34 0.65 -14.24
N ALA A 103 10.88 1.79 -13.82
CA ALA A 103 10.73 3.05 -14.54
C ALA A 103 11.33 3.00 -15.96
N ALA A 104 12.43 2.28 -16.16
CA ALA A 104 13.02 2.05 -17.48
C ALA A 104 12.10 1.19 -18.36
N GLU A 105 11.43 0.20 -17.77
CA GLU A 105 10.50 -0.68 -18.48
C GLU A 105 9.15 0.00 -18.78
N THR A 106 8.71 0.95 -17.94
CA THR A 106 7.44 1.69 -18.14
C THR A 106 7.54 2.82 -19.16
N GLN A 107 8.73 3.15 -19.70
CA GLN A 107 8.89 4.18 -20.74
C GLN A 107 8.12 3.89 -22.04
N VAL A 108 7.58 2.67 -22.21
CA VAL A 108 6.77 2.27 -23.36
C VAL A 108 5.27 2.61 -23.21
N LEU A 109 4.79 3.04 -22.02
CA LEU A 109 3.38 3.38 -21.76
C LEU A 109 3.10 4.90 -21.62
N PRO A 110 1.91 5.38 -22.03
CA PRO A 110 1.57 6.81 -22.02
C PRO A 110 1.48 7.46 -20.61
N PRO A 111 1.68 8.78 -20.49
CA PRO A 111 2.11 9.47 -19.27
C PRO A 111 1.05 9.67 -18.17
N ALA A 112 -0.13 9.04 -18.27
CA ALA A 112 -1.23 9.27 -17.33
C ALA A 112 -1.10 8.53 -15.99
N HIS A 113 -0.20 7.54 -15.88
CA HIS A 113 -0.13 6.66 -14.70
C HIS A 113 1.28 6.66 -14.10
N ARG A 114 1.64 7.68 -13.30
CA ARG A 114 2.91 7.66 -12.58
C ARG A 114 2.82 6.67 -11.40
N PRO A 115 3.61 5.58 -11.38
CA PRO A 115 3.62 4.62 -10.27
C PRO A 115 4.18 5.19 -8.94
N ARG A 116 4.59 6.46 -8.92
CA ARG A 116 5.24 7.16 -7.78
C ARG A 116 4.44 7.12 -6.47
N GLU A 117 3.12 6.93 -6.52
CA GLU A 117 2.27 6.88 -5.32
C GLU A 117 2.23 5.49 -4.68
N ALA A 118 2.34 4.41 -5.46
CA ALA A 118 2.28 3.03 -4.99
C ALA A 118 3.51 2.63 -4.13
N TRP A 119 4.65 3.30 -4.33
CA TRP A 119 5.90 2.97 -3.63
C TRP A 119 6.09 3.70 -2.31
N LYS A 120 5.42 4.85 -2.09
CA LYS A 120 5.55 5.62 -0.84
C LYS A 120 5.35 4.78 0.43
N PRO A 121 4.39 3.83 0.48
CA PRO A 121 4.23 2.90 1.61
C PRO A 121 5.48 2.05 1.87
N LEU A 122 6.21 1.64 0.84
CA LEU A 122 7.42 0.82 0.98
C LEU A 122 8.59 1.59 1.60
N PHE A 123 8.55 2.93 1.50
CA PHE A 123 9.53 3.80 2.15
C PHE A 123 9.27 3.95 3.65
N LEU A 124 8.11 3.52 4.16
CA LEU A 124 7.72 3.55 5.57
C LEU A 124 8.12 2.27 6.32
N PHE A 125 8.49 1.22 5.57
CA PHE A 125 8.95 -0.03 6.13
C PHE A 125 10.36 0.11 6.70
N ASP A 126 10.50 -0.19 8.00
CA ASP A 126 11.80 -0.12 8.69
C ASP A 126 12.34 -1.55 8.91
N ILE A 127 13.22 -1.97 8.01
CA ILE A 127 13.89 -3.28 8.06
C ILE A 127 14.81 -3.42 9.28
N THR A 128 15.25 -2.30 9.86
CA THR A 128 16.21 -2.27 10.96
C THR A 128 15.55 -2.36 12.34
N ALA A 129 14.21 -2.33 12.41
CA ALA A 129 13.47 -2.42 13.67
C ALA A 129 13.88 -3.60 14.57
N PRO A 130 14.10 -4.83 14.06
CA PRO A 130 14.57 -5.95 14.89
C PRO A 130 15.99 -5.74 15.45
N VAL A 131 16.86 -5.01 14.74
CA VAL A 131 18.22 -4.70 15.21
C VAL A 131 18.17 -3.68 16.35
N TYR A 132 17.24 -2.73 16.31
CA TYR A 132 17.03 -1.81 17.44
C TYR A 132 16.48 -2.55 18.66
N LEU A 133 15.56 -3.50 18.45
CA LEU A 133 15.10 -4.37 19.52
C LEU A 133 16.27 -5.22 20.08
N ALA A 134 17.16 -5.73 19.22
CA ALA A 134 18.37 -6.43 19.65
C ALA A 134 19.26 -5.58 20.55
N ALA A 135 19.52 -4.34 20.16
CA ALA A 135 20.29 -3.42 20.97
C ALA A 135 19.63 -3.13 22.33
N ALA A 136 18.29 -3.09 22.37
CA ALA A 136 17.53 -2.87 23.61
C ALA A 136 17.62 -4.06 24.57
N VAL A 137 17.56 -5.27 24.02
CA VAL A 137 17.59 -6.53 24.76
C VAL A 137 19.01 -6.88 25.23
N LEU A 138 20.00 -6.85 24.34
CA LEU A 138 21.36 -7.34 24.61
C LEU A 138 22.24 -6.34 25.37
N ILE A 139 21.99 -5.04 25.20
CA ILE A 139 22.86 -3.98 25.76
C ILE A 139 22.07 -3.07 26.68
N GLY A 140 20.92 -2.59 26.19
CA GLY A 140 19.99 -1.81 26.97
C GLY A 140 19.31 -0.70 26.17
N VAL A 141 18.31 -0.08 26.81
CA VAL A 141 17.50 0.98 26.20
C VAL A 141 18.32 2.16 25.66
N PRO A 142 19.33 2.70 26.39
CA PRO A 142 20.13 3.80 25.87
C PRO A 142 20.87 3.42 24.58
N ALA A 143 21.44 2.21 24.52
CA ALA A 143 22.14 1.71 23.34
C ALA A 143 21.21 1.60 22.13
N ALA A 144 19.99 1.09 22.33
CA ALA A 144 18.99 0.97 21.28
C ALA A 144 18.56 2.31 20.68
N VAL A 145 18.37 3.32 21.54
CA VAL A 145 18.02 4.68 21.08
C VAL A 145 19.18 5.28 20.27
N LEU A 146 20.42 5.04 20.70
CA LEU A 146 21.62 5.50 19.99
C LEU A 146 21.75 4.82 18.63
N THR A 147 21.54 3.49 18.57
CA THR A 147 21.60 2.75 17.30
C THR A 147 20.52 3.19 16.34
N ALA A 148 19.29 3.41 16.83
CA ALA A 148 18.18 3.92 16.02
C ALA A 148 18.47 5.31 15.45
N LEU A 149 18.86 6.27 16.30
CA LEU A 149 19.13 7.64 15.90
C LEU A 149 20.26 7.72 14.87
N ILE A 150 21.39 7.06 15.13
CA ILE A 150 22.53 7.09 14.20
C ILE A 150 22.12 6.47 12.86
N THR A 151 21.50 5.29 12.87
CA THR A 151 21.12 4.59 11.64
C THR A 151 20.14 5.42 10.81
N GLN A 152 19.17 6.06 11.45
CA GLN A 152 18.16 6.85 10.75
C GLN A 152 18.68 8.17 10.25
N VAL A 153 19.63 8.82 10.93
CA VAL A 153 20.32 10.00 10.39
C VAL A 153 21.03 9.63 9.08
N PHE A 154 21.77 8.53 9.04
CA PHE A 154 22.43 8.06 7.81
C PHE A 154 21.43 7.68 6.71
N LEU A 155 20.38 6.94 7.06
CA LEU A 155 19.34 6.53 6.11
C LEU A 155 18.59 7.75 5.54
N GLN A 156 18.25 8.73 6.37
CA GLN A 156 17.56 9.93 5.92
C GLN A 156 18.47 10.84 5.10
N ALA A 157 19.74 11.00 5.49
CA ALA A 157 20.72 11.70 4.68
C ALA A 157 20.85 11.07 3.28
N TYR A 158 20.96 9.74 3.19
CA TYR A 158 21.02 9.03 1.91
C TYR A 158 19.79 9.25 1.02
N THR A 159 18.62 9.35 1.63
CA THR A 159 17.34 9.50 0.90
C THR A 159 17.02 10.94 0.54
N PHE A 160 17.50 11.89 1.35
CA PHE A 160 17.49 13.32 1.06
C PHE A 160 18.42 13.67 -0.10
N LEU A 161 19.65 13.13 -0.11
CA LEU A 161 20.62 13.29 -1.21
C LEU A 161 20.11 12.85 -2.59
N ARG A 162 18.98 12.12 -2.63
CA ARG A 162 18.36 11.61 -3.86
C ARG A 162 16.94 12.15 -4.09
N ASP A 163 16.53 13.20 -3.37
CA ASP A 163 15.25 13.92 -3.53
C ASP A 163 13.97 13.08 -3.36
N TYR A 164 14.03 11.96 -2.64
CA TYR A 164 12.85 11.10 -2.43
C TYR A 164 11.99 11.51 -1.22
N VAL A 165 12.59 12.16 -0.23
CA VAL A 165 11.93 12.51 1.05
C VAL A 165 12.31 13.94 1.43
N GLY A 166 11.30 14.76 1.79
CA GLY A 166 11.54 16.13 2.24
C GLY A 166 12.13 16.17 3.66
N TRP A 167 12.89 17.23 3.97
CA TRP A 167 13.54 17.41 5.28
C TRP A 167 12.58 17.28 6.48
N LYS A 168 11.36 17.81 6.36
CA LYS A 168 10.34 17.77 7.43
C LYS A 168 9.82 16.35 7.70
N GLU A 169 9.72 15.54 6.65
CA GLU A 169 9.28 14.15 6.73
C GLU A 169 10.38 13.27 7.33
N ALA A 170 11.63 13.55 6.97
CA ALA A 170 12.80 12.92 7.57
C ALA A 170 12.87 13.20 9.08
N SER A 171 12.79 14.46 9.50
CA SER A 171 12.88 14.81 10.91
C SER A 171 11.77 14.15 11.75
N TYR A 172 10.54 14.08 11.24
CA TYR A 172 9.45 13.39 11.92
C TYR A 172 9.74 11.89 12.06
N ARG A 173 10.19 11.23 11.00
CA ARG A 173 10.51 9.79 11.02
C ARG A 173 11.61 9.47 12.02
N LEU A 174 12.66 10.30 12.09
CA LEU A 174 13.78 10.11 13.01
C LEU A 174 13.34 10.16 14.47
N THR A 175 12.46 11.10 14.79
CA THR A 175 11.94 11.25 16.15
C THR A 175 10.97 10.14 16.49
N ALA A 176 10.07 9.80 15.58
CA ALA A 176 9.05 8.79 15.82
C ALA A 176 9.67 7.42 16.12
N THR A 177 10.63 6.99 15.30
CA THR A 177 11.37 5.76 15.51
C THR A 177 12.20 5.76 16.81
N ALA A 178 12.88 6.86 17.16
CA ALA A 178 13.62 6.97 18.40
C ALA A 178 12.70 6.84 19.62
N VAL A 179 11.51 7.45 19.57
CA VAL A 179 10.47 7.33 20.61
C VAL A 179 9.90 5.91 20.65
N VAL A 180 9.65 5.28 19.50
CA VAL A 180 9.18 3.87 19.43
C VAL A 180 10.19 2.93 20.10
N VAL A 181 11.47 3.08 19.78
CA VAL A 181 12.55 2.25 20.35
C VAL A 181 12.71 2.52 21.84
N PHE A 182 12.65 3.78 22.27
CA PHE A 182 12.67 4.14 23.68
C PHE A 182 11.50 3.49 24.45
N LEU A 183 10.26 3.66 24.01
CA LEU A 183 9.08 3.13 24.68
C LEU A 183 9.09 1.59 24.73
N SER A 184 9.34 0.93 23.61
CA SER A 184 9.42 -0.54 23.57
C SER A 184 10.57 -1.09 24.42
N GLY A 185 11.75 -0.45 24.39
CA GLY A 185 12.89 -0.84 25.21
C GLY A 185 12.65 -0.61 26.71
N THR A 186 12.02 0.49 27.10
CA THR A 186 11.65 0.72 28.51
C THR A 186 10.67 -0.33 29.02
N LEU A 187 9.73 -0.75 28.17
CA LEU A 187 8.78 -1.80 28.49
C LEU A 187 9.45 -3.17 28.60
N PHE A 188 10.44 -3.48 27.75
CA PHE A 188 11.29 -4.66 27.91
C PHE A 188 11.97 -4.66 29.28
N LYS A 189 12.65 -3.55 29.63
CA LYS A 189 13.35 -3.39 30.92
C LYS A 189 12.40 -3.54 32.12
N LEU A 190 11.15 -3.11 31.98
CA LEU A 190 10.14 -3.22 33.04
C LEU A 190 9.75 -4.68 33.31
N ILE A 191 9.72 -5.53 32.29
CA ILE A 191 9.26 -6.93 32.39
C ILE A 191 10.43 -7.88 32.72
N ALA A 192 11.51 -7.77 31.95
CA ALA A 192 12.69 -8.62 32.06
C ALA A 192 13.57 -8.24 33.26
N GLY A 193 13.53 -6.98 33.69
CA GLY A 193 14.44 -6.45 34.70
C GLY A 193 15.67 -5.77 34.08
N SER A 194 16.67 -5.45 34.89
CA SER A 194 17.94 -4.97 34.37
C SER A 194 18.73 -6.17 33.83
N VAL A 195 19.26 -6.05 32.61
CA VAL A 195 20.08 -7.07 31.92
C VAL A 195 21.32 -7.48 32.75
N HIS A 196 21.64 -6.73 33.81
CA HIS A 196 22.86 -6.89 34.61
C HIS A 196 22.63 -7.50 36.00
N ASP A 197 21.39 -7.67 36.47
CA ASP A 197 21.11 -8.20 37.82
C ASP A 197 20.94 -9.74 37.85
N SER A 198 20.85 -10.41 36.69
CA SER A 198 20.54 -11.85 36.60
C SER A 198 21.74 -12.79 36.75
N ILE A 199 22.97 -12.26 36.89
CA ILE A 199 24.16 -13.06 37.26
C ILE A 199 24.13 -13.33 38.78
N SER A 200 23.07 -13.96 39.28
CA SER A 200 23.03 -14.51 40.63
C SER A 200 23.31 -16.01 40.54
N SER A 201 24.27 -16.48 41.35
CA SER A 201 24.93 -17.79 41.32
C SER A 201 24.05 -19.03 41.57
N ASN A 202 22.73 -18.97 41.39
CA ASN A 202 21.77 -20.02 41.73
C ASN A 202 21.12 -20.62 40.47
N PRO A 203 21.42 -21.90 40.12
CA PRO A 203 20.95 -22.58 38.90
C PRO A 203 19.44 -22.56 38.66
N SER A 204 18.63 -22.57 39.72
CA SER A 204 17.15 -22.58 39.61
C SER A 204 16.54 -21.22 39.27
N LEU A 205 17.25 -20.12 39.53
CA LEU A 205 16.80 -18.77 39.20
C LEU A 205 17.13 -18.39 37.75
N TYR A 206 18.04 -19.10 37.08
CA TYR A 206 18.39 -18.88 35.67
C TYR A 206 17.19 -19.15 34.73
N HIS A 207 16.51 -20.29 34.87
CA HIS A 207 15.36 -20.61 34.01
C HIS A 207 14.18 -19.63 34.17
N PHE A 208 13.99 -19.07 35.38
CA PHE A 208 12.94 -18.09 35.60
C PHE A 208 13.29 -16.73 34.98
N ALA A 209 14.55 -16.30 35.07
CA ALA A 209 15.04 -15.08 34.40
C ALA A 209 14.93 -15.18 32.86
N GLU A 210 15.33 -16.31 32.30
CA GLU A 210 15.27 -16.60 30.85
C GLU A 210 13.84 -16.51 30.30
N SER A 211 12.86 -17.08 31.01
CA SER A 211 11.45 -17.00 30.60
C SER A 211 10.90 -15.56 30.59
N ARG A 212 11.39 -14.71 31.50
CA ARG A 212 10.98 -13.29 31.59
C ARG A 212 11.63 -12.44 30.51
N GLU A 213 12.86 -12.74 30.13
CA GLU A 213 13.54 -12.09 29.01
C GLU A 213 12.87 -12.44 27.67
N PHE A 214 12.49 -13.70 27.48
CA PHE A 214 11.75 -14.13 26.28
C PHE A 214 10.33 -13.52 26.22
N LEU A 215 9.59 -13.52 27.33
CA LEU A 215 8.27 -12.87 27.39
C LEU A 215 8.40 -11.35 27.17
N GLY A 216 9.41 -10.73 27.79
CA GLY A 216 9.72 -9.32 27.62
C GLY A 216 10.03 -8.96 26.16
N SER A 217 10.80 -9.78 25.44
CA SER A 217 11.16 -9.53 24.04
C SER A 217 9.95 -9.64 23.10
N ILE A 218 9.07 -10.62 23.33
CA ILE A 218 7.80 -10.76 22.59
C ILE A 218 6.90 -9.55 22.82
N LEU A 219 6.73 -9.12 24.08
CA LEU A 219 5.83 -8.01 24.40
C LEU A 219 6.40 -6.67 23.89
N ALA A 220 7.72 -6.47 23.99
CA ALA A 220 8.39 -5.31 23.41
C ALA A 220 8.26 -5.27 21.88
N ALA A 221 8.38 -6.42 21.19
CA ALA A 221 8.12 -6.52 19.76
C ALA A 221 6.66 -6.17 19.42
N ALA A 222 5.68 -6.71 20.15
CA ALA A 222 4.27 -6.40 19.92
C ALA A 222 3.95 -4.90 20.12
N VAL A 223 4.52 -4.28 21.15
CA VAL A 223 4.36 -2.84 21.40
C VAL A 223 5.06 -2.01 20.35
N MET A 224 6.28 -2.39 19.96
CA MET A 224 7.01 -1.76 18.87
C MET A 224 6.22 -1.82 17.57
N LEU A 225 5.57 -2.94 17.25
CA LEU A 225 4.67 -3.08 16.10
C LEU A 225 3.52 -2.07 16.14
N CYS A 226 2.80 -2.01 17.26
CA CYS A 226 1.67 -1.11 17.45
C CYS A 226 2.09 0.35 17.30
N LEU A 227 3.22 0.73 17.89
CA LEU A 227 3.76 2.10 17.79
C LEU A 227 4.18 2.45 16.37
N PHE A 228 4.82 1.53 15.64
CA PHE A 228 5.12 1.72 14.21
C PHE A 228 3.86 1.87 13.37
N GLY A 229 2.83 1.07 13.66
CA GLY A 229 1.53 1.16 12.99
C GLY A 229 0.89 2.54 13.19
N VAL A 230 0.83 3.01 14.44
CA VAL A 230 0.28 4.34 14.79
C VAL A 230 1.12 5.46 14.17
N SER A 231 2.45 5.35 14.20
CA SER A 231 3.35 6.35 13.62
C SER A 231 3.25 6.43 12.10
N SER A 232 2.98 5.31 11.44
CA SER A 232 2.92 5.21 9.98
C SER A 232 1.51 5.49 9.42
N PHE A 233 0.48 5.32 10.24
CA PHE A 233 -0.92 5.62 9.89
C PHE A 233 -1.13 7.03 9.30
N PRO A 234 -0.68 8.14 9.91
CA PRO A 234 -0.92 9.49 9.37
C PRO A 234 -0.30 9.70 7.98
N LEU A 235 0.71 8.91 7.62
CA LEU A 235 1.39 8.99 6.32
C LEU A 235 0.66 8.26 5.20
N VAL A 236 -0.18 7.28 5.56
CA VAL A 236 -0.98 6.47 4.62
C VAL A 236 -2.43 6.94 4.58
N ALA A 237 -2.94 7.54 5.67
CA ALA A 237 -4.32 8.01 5.78
C ALA A 237 -4.71 9.03 4.68
N ASP A 238 -3.76 9.87 4.24
CA ASP A 238 -3.97 10.83 3.15
C ASP A 238 -4.21 10.17 1.78
N ALA A 239 -3.82 8.89 1.61
CA ALA A 239 -3.87 8.20 0.33
C ALA A 239 -5.12 7.32 0.13
N TYR A 240 -5.77 6.86 1.20
CA TYR A 240 -6.71 5.73 1.11
C TYR A 240 -8.21 6.08 1.20
N SER A 241 -8.67 7.05 2.03
CA SER A 241 -10.13 7.22 2.22
C SER A 241 -10.56 8.48 3.02
N SER A 242 -11.83 8.89 2.84
CA SER A 242 -12.49 9.98 3.59
C SER A 242 -12.99 9.60 5.00
N ASN A 243 -12.96 8.31 5.38
CA ASN A 243 -13.48 7.84 6.67
C ASN A 243 -12.41 7.09 7.47
N PHE A 244 -12.25 7.46 8.75
CA PHE A 244 -11.16 6.99 9.63
C PHE A 244 -11.15 5.47 9.81
N ARG A 245 -12.33 4.86 9.98
CA ARG A 245 -12.46 3.41 10.21
C ARG A 245 -12.08 2.59 8.97
N SER A 246 -12.48 3.03 7.78
CA SER A 246 -12.08 2.36 6.54
C SER A 246 -10.59 2.52 6.27
N ALA A 247 -10.01 3.69 6.53
CA ALA A 247 -8.57 3.91 6.40
C ALA A 247 -7.75 2.97 7.31
N TRP A 248 -8.21 2.73 8.55
CA TRP A 248 -7.59 1.76 9.45
C TRP A 248 -7.68 0.32 8.94
N ILE A 249 -8.84 -0.09 8.43
CA ILE A 249 -9.03 -1.44 7.88
C ILE A 249 -8.14 -1.64 6.65
N GLU A 250 -8.08 -0.66 5.75
CA GLU A 250 -7.17 -0.72 4.58
C GLU A 250 -5.70 -0.72 4.98
N TYR A 251 -5.33 0.06 6.00
CA TYR A 251 -3.96 0.06 6.53
C TYR A 251 -3.59 -1.30 7.16
N LEU A 252 -4.50 -1.93 7.92
CA LEU A 252 -4.31 -3.27 8.49
C LEU A 252 -4.16 -4.34 7.41
N HIS A 253 -4.86 -4.20 6.29
CA HIS A 253 -4.74 -5.09 5.14
C HIS A 253 -3.58 -4.73 4.20
N SER A 254 -2.86 -3.64 4.47
CA SER A 254 -1.75 -3.19 3.64
C SER A 254 -0.56 -4.17 3.70
N PRO A 255 0.19 -4.32 2.59
CA PRO A 255 1.38 -5.17 2.55
C PRO A 255 2.44 -4.70 3.55
N VAL A 256 2.55 -3.39 3.80
CA VAL A 256 3.56 -2.79 4.69
C VAL A 256 3.44 -3.35 6.11
N LEU A 257 2.22 -3.38 6.66
CA LEU A 257 2.01 -3.84 8.02
C LEU A 257 2.27 -5.36 8.14
N ARG A 258 1.91 -6.15 7.12
CA ARG A 258 2.19 -7.58 7.07
C ARG A 258 3.70 -7.87 7.07
N PHE A 259 4.47 -7.15 6.25
CA PHE A 259 5.92 -7.31 6.24
C PHE A 259 6.54 -6.81 7.54
N GLN A 260 6.03 -5.74 8.14
CA GLN A 260 6.52 -5.25 9.43
C GLN A 260 6.29 -6.28 10.54
N ILE A 261 5.13 -6.95 10.57
CA ILE A 261 4.86 -8.07 11.48
C ILE A 261 5.88 -9.18 11.27
N LEU A 262 6.11 -9.58 10.02
CA LEU A 262 7.00 -10.69 9.70
C LEU A 262 8.47 -10.39 10.04
N VAL A 263 8.92 -9.15 9.81
CA VAL A 263 10.26 -8.71 10.22
C VAL A 263 10.40 -8.70 11.74
N LEU A 264 9.40 -8.20 12.44
CA LEU A 264 9.47 -8.05 13.88
C LEU A 264 9.26 -9.36 14.64
N SER A 265 8.71 -10.41 14.00
CA SER A 265 8.65 -11.75 14.60
C SER A 265 10.03 -12.40 14.76
N VAL A 266 11.06 -11.93 14.03
CA VAL A 266 12.43 -12.42 14.18
C VAL A 266 13.11 -11.85 15.44
N GLY A 267 12.68 -10.67 15.89
CA GLY A 267 13.26 -9.96 17.05
C GLY A 267 13.20 -10.74 18.37
N PRO A 268 12.07 -11.34 18.76
CA PRO A 268 11.95 -12.10 20.00
C PRO A 268 12.85 -13.33 20.12
N LEU A 269 13.47 -13.81 19.03
CA LEU A 269 14.44 -14.90 19.08
C LEU A 269 15.83 -14.47 19.59
N LEU A 270 16.08 -13.17 19.77
CA LEU A 270 17.39 -12.64 20.15
C LEU A 270 17.88 -13.00 21.56
N PRO A 271 17.05 -13.08 22.61
CA PRO A 271 17.49 -13.62 23.90
C PRO A 271 18.06 -15.04 23.82
N VAL A 272 17.58 -15.85 22.87
CA VAL A 272 18.09 -17.21 22.65
C VAL A 272 19.54 -17.19 22.12
N VAL A 273 19.94 -16.11 21.45
CA VAL A 273 21.30 -15.93 20.93
C VAL A 273 22.32 -15.73 22.05
N ASP A 274 21.92 -15.18 23.19
CA ASP A 274 22.81 -14.94 24.35
C ASP A 274 23.19 -16.24 25.08
N ILE A 275 22.50 -17.35 24.80
CA ILE A 275 22.73 -18.67 25.42
C ILE A 275 23.92 -19.40 24.78
N PHE A 276 24.37 -18.98 23.59
CA PHE A 276 25.38 -19.70 22.81
C PHE A 276 26.81 -19.21 23.08
N ASP A 277 27.74 -20.15 23.31
CA ASP A 277 29.19 -19.91 23.48
C ASP A 277 29.81 -19.08 22.35
N ASP A 278 30.99 -18.48 22.59
CA ASP A 278 31.71 -17.52 21.72
C ASP A 278 31.70 -17.87 20.21
N ALA A 279 31.92 -19.13 19.83
CA ALA A 279 31.95 -19.56 18.42
C ALA A 279 30.55 -19.74 17.80
N ALA A 280 29.54 -19.99 18.62
CA ALA A 280 28.16 -20.22 18.20
C ALA A 280 27.34 -18.91 18.13
N ALA A 281 27.75 -17.86 18.84
CA ALA A 281 27.14 -16.53 18.76
C ALA A 281 27.23 -15.91 17.34
N GLU A 282 28.36 -16.09 16.64
CA GLU A 282 28.50 -15.63 15.24
C GLU A 282 27.53 -16.37 14.30
N LEU A 283 27.31 -17.67 14.52
CA LEU A 283 26.36 -18.48 13.75
C LEU A 283 24.91 -18.10 14.05
N ALA A 284 24.61 -17.69 15.29
CA ALA A 284 23.29 -17.24 15.68
C ALA A 284 22.85 -15.95 14.97
N TRP A 285 23.79 -15.06 14.64
CA TRP A 285 23.51 -13.89 13.79
C TRP A 285 23.14 -14.27 12.35
N ILE A 286 23.69 -15.36 11.82
CA ILE A 286 23.29 -15.88 10.50
C ILE A 286 21.82 -16.36 10.56
N PHE A 287 21.45 -17.06 11.63
CA PHE A 287 20.08 -17.49 11.86
C PHE A 287 19.10 -16.32 11.99
N PHE A 288 19.56 -15.16 12.45
CA PHE A 288 18.77 -13.92 12.51
C PHE A 288 18.72 -13.15 11.18
N LEU A 289 19.86 -12.97 10.50
CA LEU A 289 19.99 -12.17 9.28
C LEU A 289 19.38 -12.84 8.06
N VAL A 290 19.47 -14.16 7.93
CA VAL A 290 18.96 -14.89 6.77
C VAL A 290 17.44 -14.75 6.63
N PRO A 291 16.62 -15.00 7.68
CA PRO A 291 15.18 -14.74 7.62
C PRO A 291 14.88 -13.27 7.33
N LEU A 292 15.60 -12.33 7.95
CA LEU A 292 15.40 -10.90 7.74
C LEU A 292 15.60 -10.50 6.28
N PHE A 293 16.67 -11.00 5.66
CA PHE A 293 16.95 -10.79 4.24
C PHE A 293 15.91 -11.48 3.34
N ALA A 294 15.49 -12.70 3.68
CA ALA A 294 14.47 -13.43 2.93
C ALA A 294 13.11 -12.73 2.97
N ILE A 295 12.69 -12.25 4.15
CA ILE A 295 11.46 -11.47 4.32
C ILE A 295 11.53 -10.18 3.50
N TYR A 296 12.67 -9.50 3.51
CA TYR A 296 12.86 -8.29 2.72
C TYR A 296 12.79 -8.55 1.22
N TYR A 297 13.46 -9.60 0.74
CA TYR A 297 13.41 -10.01 -0.66
C TYR A 297 11.97 -10.37 -1.07
N LEU A 298 11.25 -11.11 -0.23
CA LEU A 298 9.86 -11.45 -0.46
C LEU A 298 8.96 -10.21 -0.49
N ALA A 299 9.20 -9.23 0.38
CA ALA A 299 8.49 -7.95 0.38
C ALA A 299 8.71 -7.17 -0.92
N LEU A 300 9.95 -7.13 -1.40
CA LEU A 300 10.30 -6.49 -2.66
C LEU A 300 9.60 -7.17 -3.83
N VAL A 301 9.73 -8.50 -3.95
CA VAL A 301 9.12 -9.30 -5.02
C VAL A 301 7.59 -9.23 -5.00
N SER A 302 6.97 -9.34 -3.82
CA SER A 302 5.52 -9.24 -3.68
C SER A 302 4.99 -7.88 -4.14
N THR A 303 5.71 -6.80 -3.83
CA THR A 303 5.35 -5.44 -4.28
C THR A 303 5.44 -5.33 -5.81
N ARG A 304 6.54 -5.82 -6.41
CA ARG A 304 6.68 -5.85 -7.87
C ARG A 304 5.53 -6.62 -8.53
N LEU A 305 5.21 -7.78 -7.98
CA LEU A 305 4.17 -8.66 -8.52
C LEU A 305 2.78 -7.99 -8.45
N SER A 306 2.45 -7.36 -7.32
CA SER A 306 1.18 -6.65 -7.14
C SER A 306 0.97 -5.53 -8.16
N ILE A 307 2.04 -4.84 -8.57
CA ILE A 307 1.97 -3.78 -9.57
C ILE A 307 1.69 -4.36 -10.96
N ARG A 308 2.46 -5.39 -11.36
CA ARG A 308 2.28 -6.09 -12.63
C ARG A 308 0.88 -6.67 -12.80
N THR A 309 0.33 -7.28 -11.74
CA THR A 309 -1.02 -7.83 -11.79
C THR A 309 -2.08 -6.74 -11.97
N GLY A 310 -1.88 -5.56 -11.35
CA GLY A 310 -2.79 -4.43 -11.50
C GLY A 310 -2.76 -3.82 -12.89
N GLU A 311 -1.60 -3.81 -13.56
CA GLU A 311 -1.48 -3.39 -14.97
C GLU A 311 -2.22 -4.36 -15.89
N LEU A 312 -1.99 -5.67 -15.74
CA LEU A 312 -2.64 -6.69 -16.56
C LEU A 312 -4.16 -6.67 -16.42
N GLN A 313 -4.68 -6.50 -15.20
CA GLN A 313 -6.13 -6.42 -14.97
C GLN A 313 -6.76 -5.23 -15.69
N ARG A 314 -6.12 -4.05 -15.66
CA ARG A 314 -6.62 -2.88 -16.39
C ARG A 314 -6.60 -3.07 -17.89
N THR A 315 -5.52 -3.63 -18.43
CA THR A 315 -5.44 -3.94 -19.88
C THR A 315 -6.53 -4.92 -20.30
N LEU A 316 -6.84 -5.93 -19.46
CA LEU A 316 -7.95 -6.85 -19.71
C LEU A 316 -9.32 -6.16 -19.66
N GLU A 317 -9.54 -5.24 -18.73
CA GLU A 317 -10.76 -4.43 -18.67
C GLU A 317 -10.91 -3.53 -19.90
N ASP A 318 -9.83 -2.88 -20.33
CA ASP A 318 -9.82 -2.05 -21.54
C ASP A 318 -10.16 -2.87 -22.78
N LEU A 319 -9.54 -4.05 -22.95
CA LEU A 319 -9.84 -4.96 -24.05
C LEU A 319 -11.28 -5.47 -24.02
N ARG A 320 -11.83 -5.78 -22.83
CA ARG A 320 -13.23 -6.17 -22.68
C ARG A 320 -14.17 -5.02 -23.08
N SER A 321 -13.87 -3.81 -22.64
CA SER A 321 -14.67 -2.63 -22.98
C SER A 321 -14.65 -2.33 -24.48
N ALA A 322 -13.48 -2.48 -25.13
CA ALA A 322 -13.35 -2.30 -26.58
C ALA A 322 -14.15 -3.36 -27.35
N ARG A 323 -14.07 -4.62 -26.92
CA ARG A 323 -14.82 -5.71 -27.53
C ARG A 323 -16.34 -5.52 -27.40
N GLN A 324 -16.81 -5.09 -26.23
CA GLN A 324 -18.22 -4.81 -26.03
C GLN A 324 -18.72 -3.70 -26.97
N ARG A 325 -17.97 -2.61 -27.14
CA ARG A 325 -18.33 -1.55 -28.09
C ARG A 325 -18.37 -2.05 -29.54
N GLN A 326 -17.45 -2.94 -29.90
CA GLN A 326 -17.43 -3.54 -31.23
C GLN A 326 -18.67 -4.41 -31.48
N ASP A 327 -19.09 -5.19 -30.48
CA ASP A 327 -20.30 -6.02 -30.57
C ASP A 327 -21.56 -5.13 -30.66
N GLU A 328 -21.66 -4.06 -29.85
CA GLU A 328 -22.76 -3.08 -29.94
C GLU A 328 -22.84 -2.42 -31.33
N LEU A 329 -21.72 -2.01 -31.91
CA LEU A 329 -21.68 -1.44 -33.26
C LEU A 329 -22.13 -2.43 -34.33
N ARG A 330 -21.78 -3.71 -34.16
CA ARG A 330 -22.19 -4.77 -35.08
C ARG A 330 -23.69 -5.03 -35.00
N ASP A 331 -24.25 -4.99 -33.79
CA ASP A 331 -25.69 -5.13 -33.58
C ASP A 331 -26.46 -3.96 -34.20
N TYR A 332 -26.00 -2.72 -34.01
CA TYR A 332 -26.61 -1.56 -34.68
C TYR A 332 -26.55 -1.65 -36.20
N ALA A 333 -25.41 -2.06 -36.78
CA ALA A 333 -25.29 -2.25 -38.22
C ALA A 333 -26.27 -3.31 -38.74
N SER A 334 -26.46 -4.40 -37.99
CA SER A 334 -27.42 -5.45 -38.34
C SER A 334 -28.87 -4.95 -38.29
N LEU A 335 -29.21 -4.14 -37.28
CA LEU A 335 -30.54 -3.56 -37.12
C LEU A 335 -30.83 -2.56 -38.24
N ILE A 336 -29.89 -1.67 -38.55
CA ILE A 336 -30.01 -0.69 -39.64
C ILE A 336 -30.22 -1.42 -40.97
N THR A 337 -29.43 -2.46 -41.24
CA THR A 337 -29.57 -3.26 -42.48
C THR A 337 -30.96 -3.89 -42.57
N ARG A 338 -31.47 -4.43 -41.46
CA ARG A 338 -32.81 -5.03 -41.42
C ARG A 338 -33.91 -4.00 -41.67
N VAL A 339 -33.84 -2.83 -41.03
CA VAL A 339 -34.79 -1.73 -41.24
C VAL A 339 -34.72 -1.21 -42.67
N GLN A 340 -33.53 -1.06 -43.23
CA GLN A 340 -33.35 -0.60 -44.61
C GLN A 340 -33.94 -1.60 -45.62
N GLU A 341 -33.76 -2.90 -45.42
CA GLU A 341 -34.33 -3.94 -46.28
C GLU A 341 -35.86 -4.00 -46.18
N GLU A 342 -36.41 -3.82 -44.97
CA GLU A 342 -37.85 -3.73 -44.75
C GLU A 342 -38.44 -2.51 -45.48
N GLU A 343 -37.77 -1.37 -45.40
CA GLU A 343 -38.23 -0.15 -46.07
C GLU A 343 -38.06 -0.22 -47.59
N ARG A 344 -36.99 -0.87 -48.08
CA ARG A 344 -36.82 -1.15 -49.51
C ARG A 344 -37.96 -2.00 -50.05
N ARG A 345 -38.40 -3.02 -49.30
CA ARG A 345 -39.54 -3.88 -49.69
C ARG A 345 -40.85 -3.14 -49.63
N ARG A 346 -41.03 -2.25 -48.65
CA ARG A 346 -42.22 -1.41 -48.53
C ARG A 346 -42.31 -0.44 -49.71
N LEU A 347 -41.24 0.29 -50.00
CA LEU A 347 -41.15 1.22 -51.13
C LEU A 347 -41.40 0.52 -52.46
N ALA A 348 -40.82 -0.66 -52.69
CA ALA A 348 -41.07 -1.43 -53.92
C ALA A 348 -42.54 -1.80 -54.10
N ARG A 349 -43.25 -2.06 -52.98
CA ARG A 349 -44.69 -2.37 -52.99
C ARG A 349 -45.53 -1.13 -53.29
N GLU A 350 -45.30 -0.03 -52.58
CA GLU A 350 -45.98 1.25 -52.84
C GLU A 350 -45.76 1.73 -54.28
N LEU A 351 -44.52 1.69 -54.79
CA LEU A 351 -44.23 2.05 -56.18
C LEU A 351 -44.91 1.14 -57.19
N HIS A 352 -44.99 -0.17 -56.92
CA HIS A 352 -45.64 -1.10 -57.83
C HIS A 352 -47.16 -0.88 -57.89
N ASP A 353 -47.79 -0.66 -56.74
CA ASP A 353 -49.23 -0.41 -56.64
C ASP A 353 -49.61 0.95 -57.29
N ASP A 354 -48.84 2.01 -57.00
CA ASP A 354 -49.07 3.35 -57.57
C ASP A 354 -48.88 3.38 -59.10
N THR A 355 -47.83 2.72 -59.61
CA THR A 355 -47.58 2.67 -61.06
C THR A 355 -48.63 1.82 -61.79
N ALA A 356 -49.07 0.69 -61.20
CA ALA A 356 -50.16 -0.10 -61.73
C ALA A 356 -51.48 0.69 -61.77
N GLN A 357 -51.80 1.43 -60.70
CA GLN A 357 -52.97 2.29 -60.66
C GLN A 357 -52.91 3.43 -61.69
N ALA A 358 -51.76 4.09 -61.84
CA ALA A 358 -51.59 5.14 -62.85
C ALA A 358 -51.79 4.61 -64.28
N LEU A 359 -51.25 3.42 -64.59
CA LEU A 359 -51.46 2.75 -65.88
C LEU A 359 -52.92 2.37 -66.13
N ILE A 360 -53.63 1.90 -65.10
CA ILE A 360 -55.06 1.57 -65.19
C ILE A 360 -55.89 2.84 -65.43
N ALA A 361 -55.60 3.93 -64.72
CA ALA A 361 -56.28 5.21 -64.91
C ALA A 361 -56.07 5.77 -66.33
N LEU A 362 -54.84 5.65 -66.87
CA LEU A 362 -54.52 6.03 -68.25
C LEU A 362 -55.27 5.19 -69.29
N SER A 363 -55.35 3.87 -69.11
CA SER A 363 -56.07 3.00 -70.06
C SER A 363 -57.59 3.25 -70.03
N LEU A 364 -58.16 3.49 -68.86
CA LEU A 364 -59.56 3.93 -68.71
C LEU A 364 -59.80 5.29 -69.37
N GLY A 365 -58.88 6.24 -69.20
CA GLY A 365 -58.95 7.55 -69.85
C GLY A 365 -58.90 7.45 -71.37
N LEU A 366 -58.02 6.62 -71.92
CA LEU A 366 -57.93 6.38 -73.37
C LEU A 366 -59.18 5.69 -73.93
N ASN A 367 -59.70 4.66 -73.26
CA ASN A 367 -60.95 4.00 -73.65
C ASN A 367 -62.16 4.95 -73.57
N GLY A 368 -62.18 5.86 -72.60
CA GLY A 368 -63.19 6.91 -72.50
C GLY A 368 -63.13 7.88 -73.68
N LEU A 369 -61.93 8.24 -74.14
CA LEU A 369 -61.73 9.09 -75.30
C LEU A 369 -62.16 8.40 -76.60
N GLU A 370 -61.83 7.11 -76.77
CA GLU A 370 -62.24 6.30 -77.93
C GLU A 370 -63.77 6.24 -78.06
N ARG A 371 -64.48 6.05 -76.95
CA ARG A 371 -65.96 6.05 -76.92
C ARG A 371 -66.61 7.42 -77.10
N ALA A 372 -65.86 8.51 -76.93
CA ALA A 372 -66.37 9.86 -77.14
C ALA A 372 -66.15 10.36 -78.58
N ILE A 373 -65.26 9.71 -79.33
CA ILE A 373 -64.87 10.08 -80.70
C ILE A 373 -65.55 9.17 -81.75
N GLY A 374 -65.94 7.94 -81.39
CA GLY A 374 -66.86 7.10 -82.16
C GLY A 374 -68.31 7.31 -81.76
#